data_AF-A0A8J2X1V0-F1
#
_entry.id   AF-A0A8J2X1V0-F1
#
_cell.length_a   1.000
_cell.length_b   1.000
_cell.length_c   1.000
_cell.angle_alpha   90.00
_cell.angle_beta   90.00
_cell.angle_gamma   90.00
#
_symmetry.space_group_name_H-M   'P 1'
#
loop_
_entity.id
_entity.type
_entity.pdbx_description
1 polymer ?
#
loop_
_entity_poly.entity_id
_entity_poly.type
_entity_poly.pdbx_seq_one_letter_code
_entity_poly.pdbx_strand_id
1 'polypeptide(L)'
;MASTGMRRRGANADAPTPRPEPSPIKRKVNATLKKIDLYSNNRVAAEFTTAPPKESSRLAVASYWVMLVLFLSEFRIFLRTEERDHVVVDRSMGQQLRIRLNVTFPALTCAEVHLDAMDVAGDYHPYMEQHVVKQRLDKFGNRIRTPTQATANKAPMPKKEKCPSCFGAESPTQPCCHTCDDLLRAYGERGWASDSIKNEAPQCVDSRPGSLRDVKKGEGCRLAGWLEVNKVAGNVHVAMGESAVQNGRFIHQFDPSHAHAFNVSHVIHELRFGDRYEGMAAPLEGARRYVTPETGTGLFQYFIKLVPTIYKKHPSATPLSTVRYSYTQRFRPLKIRAPSDEPVEDHHHHAKATSPTAMLPGVFFVYDFSAFMVEVTVHHKTVSHLLVRVCAIVGGVSTTVGFLDWLVRHLKQSKVI
;
A
#
# COMPACT_ATOMS: atom_id res chain seq x y z
N MET A 1 47.03 108.07 22.88
CA MET A 1 46.34 109.04 21.99
C MET A 1 45.16 108.33 21.34
N ALA A 2 44.01 109.02 21.29
CA ALA A 2 42.73 108.62 20.70
C ALA A 2 42.88 108.32 19.17
N SER A 3 41.90 107.84 18.38
CA SER A 3 40.45 107.71 18.51
C SER A 3 39.94 106.84 17.32
N THR A 4 38.79 106.20 17.53
CA THR A 4 37.65 105.93 16.62
C THR A 4 37.85 105.48 15.14
N GLY A 5 37.19 104.37 14.79
CA GLY A 5 36.84 103.98 13.40
C GLY A 5 35.78 102.87 13.36
N MET A 6 34.78 103.02 12.50
CA MET A 6 33.45 102.38 12.50
C MET A 6 33.29 101.35 11.34
N ARG A 7 32.24 100.49 11.38
CA ARG A 7 31.71 99.50 10.38
C ARG A 7 32.37 98.11 10.36
N ARG A 8 31.69 96.97 10.17
CA ARG A 8 30.38 96.62 9.57
C ARG A 8 29.93 95.24 10.11
N ARG A 9 28.66 95.07 10.53
CA ARG A 9 28.08 93.74 10.84
C ARG A 9 27.72 93.02 9.53
N GLY A 10 28.31 91.85 9.29
CA GLY A 10 27.88 90.90 8.28
C GLY A 10 26.88 89.92 8.89
N ALA A 11 25.68 89.87 8.31
CA ALA A 11 24.68 88.85 8.59
C ALA A 11 25.06 87.55 7.87
N ASN A 12 24.93 86.42 8.56
CA ASN A 12 24.55 85.15 7.94
C ASN A 12 23.74 84.35 8.96
N ALA A 13 22.50 84.08 8.59
CA ALA A 13 21.52 83.30 9.32
C ALA A 13 21.44 81.93 8.66
N ASP A 14 21.73 80.87 9.42
CA ASP A 14 21.33 79.51 9.05
C ASP A 14 20.19 79.09 9.99
N ALA A 15 18.98 79.06 9.44
CA ALA A 15 17.78 78.55 10.07
C ALA A 15 17.69 77.01 9.87
N PRO A 16 17.27 76.22 10.87
CA PRO A 16 17.12 74.78 10.72
C PRO A 16 15.84 74.41 9.96
N THR A 17 15.98 73.60 8.90
CA THR A 17 14.89 73.01 8.12
C THR A 17 14.04 72.03 8.94
N PRO A 18 12.69 72.04 8.84
CA PRO A 18 11.84 71.08 9.53
C PRO A 18 11.89 69.69 8.86
N ARG A 19 11.96 68.63 9.68
CA ARG A 19 11.92 67.23 9.21
C ARG A 19 10.51 66.87 8.71
N PRO A 20 10.37 66.03 7.67
CA PRO A 20 9.07 65.64 7.14
C PRO A 20 8.27 64.78 8.11
N GLU A 21 6.99 65.13 8.31
CA GLU A 21 6.05 64.32 9.08
C GLU A 21 5.80 62.94 8.44
N PRO A 22 5.68 61.86 9.25
CA PRO A 22 5.35 60.54 8.74
C PRO A 22 3.87 60.43 8.31
N SER A 23 3.63 59.69 7.22
CA SER A 23 2.30 59.49 6.64
C SER A 23 1.25 58.95 7.64
N PRO A 24 -0.04 59.29 7.48
CA PRO A 24 -1.11 58.95 8.43
C PRO A 24 -1.28 57.44 8.68
N ILE A 25 -0.89 56.61 7.71
CA ILE A 25 -0.89 55.15 7.82
C ILE A 25 0.17 54.68 8.84
N LYS A 26 1.38 55.25 8.80
CA LYS A 26 2.45 54.94 9.77
C LYS A 26 2.05 55.36 11.19
N ARG A 27 1.28 56.44 11.33
CA ARG A 27 0.75 56.92 12.62
C ARG A 27 -0.29 55.97 13.21
N LYS A 28 -1.21 55.45 12.38
CA LYS A 28 -2.19 54.43 12.80
C LYS A 28 -1.51 53.12 13.20
N VAL A 29 -0.56 52.63 12.41
CA VAL A 29 0.18 51.38 12.72
C VAL A 29 0.96 51.50 14.03
N ASN A 30 1.66 52.62 14.25
CA ASN A 30 2.39 52.86 15.50
C ASN A 30 1.46 53.01 16.71
N ALA A 31 0.28 53.64 16.55
CA ALA A 31 -0.71 53.76 17.61
C ALA A 31 -1.33 52.40 18.00
N THR A 32 -1.54 51.51 17.02
CA THR A 32 -2.05 50.16 17.27
C THR A 32 -0.98 49.26 17.91
N LEU A 33 0.28 49.38 17.48
CA LEU A 33 1.42 48.67 18.08
C LEU A 33 1.61 49.02 19.57
N LYS A 34 1.38 50.28 19.96
CA LYS A 34 1.50 50.74 21.35
C LYS A 34 0.42 50.14 22.29
N LYS A 35 -0.68 49.63 21.73
CA LYS A 35 -1.77 48.98 22.50
C LYS A 35 -1.56 47.48 22.73
N ILE A 36 -0.58 46.87 22.07
CA ILE A 36 -0.30 45.42 22.13
C ILE A 36 0.90 45.13 23.08
N ASP A 37 1.44 46.15 23.74
CA ASP A 37 2.65 46.03 24.57
C ASP A 37 2.33 45.47 25.97
N LEU A 38 2.52 44.16 26.15
CA LEU A 38 2.35 43.46 27.43
C LEU A 38 3.51 43.69 28.42
N TYR A 39 4.63 44.28 27.98
CA TYR A 39 5.85 44.39 28.79
C TYR A 39 6.00 45.73 29.51
N SER A 40 5.11 46.69 29.27
CA SER A 40 5.25 48.03 29.84
C SER A 40 4.89 48.14 31.33
N ASN A 41 4.34 47.10 31.96
CA ASN A 41 3.67 47.25 33.25
C ASN A 41 4.35 46.61 34.47
N ASN A 42 5.60 46.17 34.35
CA ASN A 42 6.37 45.76 35.52
C ASN A 42 7.67 46.56 35.63
N ARG A 43 7.56 47.76 36.23
CA ARG A 43 8.31 48.21 37.41
C ARG A 43 8.28 49.73 37.51
N VAL A 44 7.79 50.19 38.65
CA VAL A 44 8.08 51.49 39.25
C VAL A 44 7.52 52.68 38.46
N ALA A 45 6.47 53.26 39.02
CA ALA A 45 6.09 54.64 38.78
C ALA A 45 7.24 55.55 39.23
N ALA A 46 8.23 55.75 38.37
CA ALA A 46 9.10 56.91 38.36
C ALA A 46 9.92 56.87 37.08
N GLU A 47 9.89 58.01 36.40
CA GLU A 47 10.94 58.49 35.51
C GLU A 47 10.78 58.18 34.00
N PHE A 48 10.12 59.17 33.38
CA PHE A 48 10.08 59.53 31.97
C PHE A 48 9.50 58.53 30.96
N THR A 49 8.40 59.01 30.38
CA THR A 49 7.90 58.75 29.02
C THR A 49 8.99 58.88 27.96
N THR A 50 9.96 57.98 27.97
CA THR A 50 10.77 57.71 26.78
C THR A 50 10.06 56.62 26.01
N ALA A 51 9.83 56.87 24.71
CA ALA A 51 9.34 55.84 23.82
C ALA A 51 10.26 54.60 23.97
N PRO A 52 9.72 53.37 24.00
CA PRO A 52 10.55 52.18 24.10
C PRO A 52 11.64 52.26 23.04
N PRO A 53 12.91 51.91 23.36
CA PRO A 53 13.98 51.87 22.39
C PRO A 53 13.50 51.16 21.12
N LYS A 54 13.89 51.64 19.93
CA LYS A 54 13.52 51.00 18.66
C LYS A 54 13.89 49.51 18.62
N GLU A 55 14.88 49.09 19.42
CA GLU A 55 15.30 47.70 19.62
C GLU A 55 14.23 46.85 20.34
N SER A 56 13.53 47.40 21.34
CA SER A 56 12.51 46.70 22.14
C SER A 56 11.28 46.31 21.31
N SER A 57 10.86 47.18 20.38
CA SER A 57 9.73 46.89 19.49
C SER A 57 10.03 45.74 18.51
N ARG A 58 11.27 45.60 18.06
CA ARG A 58 11.68 44.50 17.15
C ARG A 58 11.67 43.15 17.88
N LEU A 59 12.12 43.12 19.14
CA LEU A 59 12.11 41.92 19.98
C LEU A 59 10.69 41.45 20.31
N ALA A 60 9.76 42.38 20.58
CA ALA A 60 8.35 42.05 20.81
C ALA A 60 7.67 41.46 19.55
N VAL A 61 7.90 42.06 18.37
CA VAL A 61 7.34 41.51 17.12
C VAL A 61 7.92 40.12 16.82
N ALA A 62 9.22 39.93 17.05
CA ALA A 62 9.86 38.63 16.89
C ALA A 62 9.31 37.59 17.88
N SER A 63 9.07 37.96 19.14
CA SER A 63 8.53 37.04 20.14
C SER A 63 7.09 36.62 19.84
N TYR A 64 6.22 37.54 19.39
CA TYR A 64 4.88 37.19 18.91
C TYR A 64 4.91 36.27 17.68
N TRP A 65 5.84 36.48 16.75
CA TRP A 65 6.04 35.59 15.62
C TRP A 65 6.45 34.18 16.05
N VAL A 66 7.41 34.07 16.99
CA VAL A 66 7.83 32.78 17.55
C VAL A 66 6.66 32.10 18.28
N MET A 67 5.89 32.83 19.09
CA MET A 67 4.70 32.30 19.75
C MET A 67 3.68 31.77 18.73
N LEU A 68 3.43 32.51 17.64
CA LEU A 68 2.50 32.09 16.58
C LEU A 68 2.97 30.81 15.89
N VAL A 69 4.25 30.71 15.53
CA VAL A 69 4.80 29.50 14.88
C VAL A 69 4.71 28.29 15.81
N LEU A 70 5.07 28.45 17.09
CA LEU A 70 4.96 27.38 18.08
C LEU A 70 3.51 26.97 18.32
N PHE A 71 2.58 27.93 18.38
CA PHE A 71 1.16 27.67 18.50
C PHE A 71 0.62 26.89 17.31
N LEU A 72 0.93 27.32 16.08
CA LEU A 72 0.50 26.62 14.87
C LEU A 72 1.09 25.21 14.79
N SER A 73 2.33 25.03 15.26
CA SER A 73 2.97 23.72 15.37
C SER A 73 2.24 22.81 16.37
N GLU A 74 1.98 23.27 17.59
CA GLU A 74 1.24 22.49 18.60
C GLU A 74 -0.21 22.24 18.19
N PHE A 75 -0.87 23.21 17.54
CA PHE A 75 -2.21 23.02 17.01
C PHE A 75 -2.24 21.95 15.91
N ARG A 76 -1.25 21.93 15.02
CA ARG A 76 -1.10 20.88 14.02
C ARG A 76 -0.85 19.52 14.67
N ILE A 77 -0.04 19.46 15.73
CA ILE A 77 0.22 18.23 16.50
C ILE A 77 -1.05 17.77 17.22
N PHE A 78 -1.85 18.69 17.75
CA PHE A 78 -3.14 18.39 18.39
C PHE A 78 -4.15 17.80 17.41
N LEU A 79 -4.18 18.29 16.17
CA LEU A 79 -5.02 17.73 15.10
C LEU A 79 -4.49 16.39 14.57
N ARG A 80 -3.25 16.00 14.88
CA ARG A 80 -2.67 14.73 14.46
C ARG A 80 -3.09 13.61 15.41
N THR A 81 -3.59 12.53 14.84
CA THR A 81 -3.88 11.27 15.54
C THR A 81 -2.57 10.53 15.84
N GLU A 82 -2.41 10.03 17.07
CA GLU A 82 -1.26 9.21 17.48
C GLU A 82 -1.69 7.74 17.60
N GLU A 83 -1.05 6.86 16.83
CA GLU A 83 -1.23 5.41 16.94
C GLU A 83 -0.17 4.84 17.89
N ARG A 84 -0.58 3.98 18.82
CA ARG A 84 0.33 3.23 19.69
C ARG A 84 0.18 1.74 19.42
N ASP A 85 1.32 1.11 19.15
CA ASP A 85 1.41 -0.31 18.84
C ASP A 85 1.92 -1.07 20.08
N HIS A 86 1.10 -1.99 20.58
CA HIS A 86 1.45 -2.87 21.68
C HIS A 86 1.57 -4.31 21.19
N VAL A 87 2.68 -4.98 21.49
CA VAL A 87 2.89 -6.38 21.07
C VAL A 87 2.24 -7.32 22.09
N VAL A 88 1.41 -8.23 21.60
CA VAL A 88 0.65 -9.21 22.38
C VAL A 88 0.85 -10.60 21.75
N VAL A 89 0.63 -11.66 22.53
CA VAL A 89 0.63 -13.03 21.98
C VAL A 89 -0.68 -13.29 21.26
N ASP A 90 -0.60 -13.87 20.06
CA ASP A 90 -1.78 -14.28 19.31
C ASP A 90 -2.43 -15.51 19.97
N ARG A 91 -3.70 -15.36 20.38
CA ARG A 91 -4.51 -16.47 20.96
C ARG A 91 -5.54 -17.02 19.97
N SER A 92 -5.61 -16.48 18.76
CA SER A 92 -6.64 -16.81 17.76
C SER A 92 -6.21 -17.98 16.86
N MET A 93 -5.94 -19.14 17.49
CA MET A 93 -5.63 -20.39 16.80
C MET A 93 -6.89 -20.99 16.17
N GLY A 94 -6.76 -21.64 15.01
CA GLY A 94 -7.84 -22.40 14.36
C GLY A 94 -8.93 -21.56 13.67
N GLN A 95 -8.71 -20.26 13.48
CA GLN A 95 -9.63 -19.42 12.71
C GLN A 95 -9.37 -19.53 11.20
N GLN A 96 -10.35 -19.14 10.39
CA GLN A 96 -10.18 -18.96 8.95
C GLN A 96 -9.74 -17.53 8.64
N LEU A 97 -8.95 -17.38 7.58
CA LEU A 97 -8.46 -16.12 7.05
C LEU A 97 -9.07 -15.92 5.66
N ARG A 98 -9.73 -14.78 5.47
CA ARG A 98 -10.19 -14.35 4.15
C ARG A 98 -9.09 -13.60 3.42
N ILE A 99 -8.66 -14.09 2.27
CA ILE A 99 -7.71 -13.42 1.39
C ILE A 99 -8.50 -12.79 0.24
N ARG A 100 -8.45 -11.47 0.08
CA ARG A 100 -9.02 -10.77 -1.08
C ARG A 100 -7.90 -10.48 -2.09
N LEU A 101 -8.13 -10.84 -3.35
CA LEU A 101 -7.14 -10.69 -4.42
C LEU A 101 -7.77 -10.02 -5.64
N ASN A 102 -6.99 -9.15 -6.27
CA ASN A 102 -7.33 -8.49 -7.52
C ASN A 102 -6.05 -8.35 -8.34
N VAL A 103 -5.83 -9.26 -9.28
CA VAL A 103 -4.60 -9.35 -10.06
C VAL A 103 -4.94 -9.42 -11.55
N THR A 104 -4.28 -8.59 -12.35
CA THR A 104 -4.43 -8.57 -13.80
C THR A 104 -3.21 -9.18 -14.46
N PHE A 105 -3.43 -10.14 -15.36
CA PHE A 105 -2.45 -10.76 -16.23
C PHE A 105 -2.69 -10.27 -17.66
N PRO A 106 -1.94 -9.28 -18.17
CA PRO A 106 -2.19 -8.68 -19.49
C PRO A 106 -1.86 -9.60 -20.67
N ALA A 107 -1.04 -10.65 -20.44
CA ALA A 107 -0.55 -11.54 -21.49
C ALA A 107 -1.00 -13.00 -21.31
N LEU A 108 -1.86 -13.27 -20.32
CA LEU A 108 -2.47 -14.58 -20.09
C LEU A 108 -3.99 -14.47 -20.21
N THR A 109 -4.56 -15.50 -20.79
CA THR A 109 -6.00 -15.55 -21.10
C THR A 109 -6.73 -16.15 -19.90
N CYS A 110 -8.03 -15.89 -19.76
CA CYS A 110 -8.75 -16.38 -18.58
C CYS A 110 -8.90 -17.91 -18.52
N ALA A 111 -8.64 -18.61 -19.64
CA ALA A 111 -8.57 -20.06 -19.67
C ALA A 111 -7.24 -20.60 -19.13
N GLU A 112 -6.14 -19.88 -19.31
CA GLU A 112 -4.80 -20.28 -18.84
C GLU A 112 -4.54 -19.90 -17.37
N VAL A 113 -5.36 -18.99 -16.82
CA VAL A 113 -5.22 -18.52 -15.45
C VAL A 113 -5.98 -19.45 -14.51
N HIS A 114 -5.26 -20.38 -13.91
CA HIS A 114 -5.71 -21.24 -12.81
C HIS A 114 -5.24 -20.66 -11.47
N LEU A 115 -6.14 -20.57 -10.51
CA LEU A 115 -5.84 -20.04 -9.17
C LEU A 115 -5.92 -21.19 -8.17
N ASP A 116 -4.81 -21.42 -7.49
CA ASP A 116 -4.67 -22.50 -6.52
C ASP A 116 -4.22 -21.98 -5.18
N ALA A 117 -4.57 -22.68 -4.11
CA ALA A 117 -4.09 -22.44 -2.76
C ALA A 117 -3.84 -23.76 -2.06
N MET A 118 -2.76 -23.77 -1.30
CA MET A 118 -2.30 -24.94 -0.55
C MET A 118 -1.72 -24.47 0.78
N ASP A 119 -2.15 -25.08 1.87
CA ASP A 119 -1.58 -24.82 3.19
C ASP A 119 -0.42 -25.79 3.52
N VAL A 120 0.26 -25.56 4.65
CA VAL A 120 1.34 -26.43 5.12
C VAL A 120 0.88 -27.84 5.50
N ALA A 121 -0.41 -28.06 5.76
CA ALA A 121 -0.95 -29.39 5.99
C ALA A 121 -1.12 -30.17 4.67
N GLY A 122 -0.99 -29.48 3.53
CA GLY A 122 -1.22 -30.04 2.21
C GLY A 122 -2.69 -30.11 1.84
N ASP A 123 -3.56 -29.43 2.59
CA ASP A 123 -4.98 -29.38 2.30
C ASP A 123 -5.20 -28.51 1.03
N TYR A 124 -5.68 -29.19 0.00
CA TYR A 124 -6.10 -28.57 -1.25
C TYR A 124 -7.55 -28.11 -1.14
N HIS A 125 -7.85 -26.89 -1.58
CA HIS A 125 -9.19 -26.32 -1.58
C HIS A 125 -9.79 -26.33 -3.01
N PRO A 126 -10.42 -27.43 -3.47
CA PRO A 126 -10.89 -27.59 -4.86
C PRO A 126 -12.02 -26.64 -5.30
N TYR A 127 -12.66 -25.92 -4.36
CA TYR A 127 -13.85 -25.09 -4.64
C TYR A 127 -13.61 -23.58 -4.49
N MET A 128 -12.36 -23.11 -4.60
CA MET A 128 -12.04 -21.69 -4.47
C MET A 128 -12.60 -20.80 -5.59
N GLU A 129 -13.00 -21.38 -6.72
CA GLU A 129 -13.52 -20.62 -7.86
C GLU A 129 -14.93 -20.02 -7.64
N GLN A 130 -15.66 -20.41 -6.58
CA GLN A 130 -17.03 -19.91 -6.33
C GLN A 130 -17.08 -18.40 -5.99
N HIS A 131 -15.98 -17.85 -5.47
CA HIS A 131 -15.89 -16.45 -5.03
C HIS A 131 -14.87 -15.62 -5.80
N VAL A 132 -14.31 -16.19 -6.86
CA VAL A 132 -13.31 -15.55 -7.73
C VAL A 132 -13.88 -15.42 -9.14
N VAL A 133 -13.96 -14.19 -9.63
CA VAL A 133 -14.46 -13.89 -10.97
C VAL A 133 -13.29 -13.63 -11.91
N LYS A 134 -13.26 -14.35 -13.04
CA LYS A 134 -12.32 -14.13 -14.14
C LYS A 134 -12.96 -13.17 -15.15
N GLN A 135 -12.35 -12.00 -15.36
CA GLN A 135 -12.81 -10.98 -16.29
C GLN A 135 -11.84 -10.89 -17.47
N ARG A 136 -12.35 -11.15 -18.69
CA ARG A 136 -11.58 -11.00 -19.93
C ARG A 136 -11.25 -9.55 -20.21
N LEU A 137 -10.03 -9.31 -20.68
CA LEU A 137 -9.51 -8.00 -21.05
C LEU A 137 -9.06 -7.98 -22.52
N ASP A 138 -9.29 -6.86 -23.20
CA ASP A 138 -8.75 -6.61 -24.52
C ASP A 138 -7.24 -6.26 -24.45
N LYS A 139 -6.62 -6.08 -25.62
CA LYS A 139 -5.20 -5.67 -25.76
C LYS A 139 -4.85 -4.36 -25.06
N PHE A 140 -5.84 -3.51 -24.80
CA PHE A 140 -5.69 -2.21 -24.17
C PHE A 140 -6.01 -2.24 -22.66
N GLY A 141 -6.39 -3.41 -22.13
CA GLY A 141 -6.77 -3.60 -20.73
C GLY A 141 -8.22 -3.23 -20.41
N ASN A 142 -9.08 -2.98 -21.41
CA ASN A 142 -10.50 -2.76 -21.21
C ASN A 142 -11.25 -4.08 -21.04
N ARG A 143 -12.35 -4.03 -20.29
CA ARG A 143 -13.18 -5.22 -20.03
C ARG A 143 -13.95 -5.60 -21.28
N ILE A 144 -13.73 -6.82 -21.76
CA ILE A 144 -14.59 -7.43 -22.78
C ILE A 144 -15.88 -7.83 -22.05
N ARG A 145 -17.02 -7.27 -22.45
CA ARG A 145 -18.32 -7.66 -21.92
C ARG A 145 -18.60 -9.10 -22.32
N THR A 146 -18.38 -10.03 -21.41
CA THR A 146 -19.05 -11.33 -21.44
C THR A 146 -20.54 -11.05 -21.29
N PRO A 147 -21.43 -11.60 -22.13
CA PRO A 147 -22.85 -11.59 -21.83
C PRO A 147 -23.00 -12.10 -20.40
N THR A 148 -23.70 -11.33 -19.58
CA THR A 148 -23.93 -11.55 -18.16
C THR A 148 -24.15 -13.06 -17.90
N GLN A 149 -23.68 -13.57 -16.75
CA GLN A 149 -24.30 -14.72 -16.10
C GLN A 149 -25.78 -14.39 -15.89
N ALA A 150 -26.57 -14.46 -16.96
CA ALA A 150 -27.97 -14.78 -16.86
C ALA A 150 -27.95 -16.09 -16.08
N THR A 151 -28.58 -16.05 -14.90
CA THR A 151 -29.17 -17.20 -14.23
C THR A 151 -29.05 -18.43 -15.11
N ALA A 152 -28.24 -19.40 -14.68
CA ALA A 152 -28.18 -20.71 -15.29
C ALA A 152 -29.55 -21.39 -15.13
N ASN A 153 -30.56 -20.89 -15.84
CA ASN A 153 -31.56 -21.71 -16.47
C ASN A 153 -30.73 -22.52 -17.45
N LYS A 154 -30.21 -23.65 -16.95
CA LYS A 154 -29.71 -24.76 -17.74
C LYS A 154 -30.79 -24.99 -18.79
N ALA A 155 -30.60 -24.45 -19.99
CA ALA A 155 -31.46 -24.81 -21.10
C ALA A 155 -31.29 -26.32 -21.22
N PRO A 156 -32.35 -27.13 -21.04
CA PRO A 156 -32.24 -28.56 -21.22
C PRO A 156 -31.77 -28.78 -22.65
N MET A 157 -30.56 -29.32 -22.80
CA MET A 157 -30.06 -29.73 -24.11
C MET A 157 -31.08 -30.70 -24.72
N PRO A 158 -31.40 -30.60 -26.01
CA PRO A 158 -32.46 -31.41 -26.61
C PRO A 158 -32.12 -32.89 -26.44
N LYS A 159 -33.06 -33.65 -25.86
CA LYS A 159 -32.98 -35.10 -25.71
C LYS A 159 -32.71 -35.73 -27.07
N LYS A 160 -31.47 -36.15 -27.32
CA LYS A 160 -31.14 -37.19 -28.29
C LYS A 160 -30.60 -38.38 -27.52
N GLU A 161 -31.42 -39.41 -27.49
CA GLU A 161 -31.16 -40.73 -26.90
C GLU A 161 -29.96 -41.39 -27.60
N LYS A 162 -28.77 -41.21 -27.04
CA LYS A 162 -27.60 -42.09 -27.20
C LYS A 162 -26.61 -41.75 -26.10
N CYS A 163 -26.15 -42.74 -25.31
CA CYS A 163 -25.09 -42.53 -24.30
C CYS A 163 -23.88 -41.90 -24.99
N PRO A 164 -23.51 -40.64 -24.70
CA PRO A 164 -22.29 -40.04 -25.23
C PRO A 164 -21.06 -40.69 -24.59
N SER A 165 -20.08 -41.06 -25.41
CA SER A 165 -18.85 -41.69 -24.91
C SER A 165 -18.08 -40.77 -23.96
N CYS A 166 -17.44 -41.37 -22.96
CA CYS A 166 -16.47 -40.72 -22.09
C CYS A 166 -15.05 -40.75 -22.68
N PHE A 167 -14.91 -40.98 -24.00
CA PHE A 167 -13.63 -41.01 -24.70
C PHE A 167 -12.61 -41.97 -24.06
N GLY A 168 -13.08 -43.16 -23.64
CA GLY A 168 -12.27 -44.19 -23.02
C GLY A 168 -12.18 -44.10 -21.50
N ALA A 169 -12.78 -43.08 -20.88
CA ALA A 169 -12.83 -42.89 -19.43
C ALA A 169 -14.05 -43.55 -18.75
N GLU A 170 -14.82 -44.39 -19.45
CA GLU A 170 -16.00 -45.06 -18.89
C GLU A 170 -15.66 -45.93 -17.66
N SER A 171 -16.48 -45.92 -16.62
CA SER A 171 -16.32 -46.75 -15.42
C SER A 171 -17.57 -47.61 -15.17
N PRO A 172 -17.50 -48.67 -14.33
CA PRO A 172 -18.67 -49.49 -14.02
C PRO A 172 -19.83 -48.70 -13.38
N THR A 173 -19.50 -47.60 -12.69
CA THR A 173 -20.43 -46.68 -12.04
C THR A 173 -20.89 -45.55 -12.97
N GLN A 174 -20.08 -45.17 -13.97
CA GLN A 174 -20.37 -44.12 -14.93
C GLN A 174 -20.06 -44.60 -16.37
N PRO A 175 -21.00 -45.32 -17.01
CA PRO A 175 -20.78 -45.88 -18.34
C PRO A 175 -20.85 -44.85 -19.48
N CYS A 176 -21.36 -43.64 -19.24
CA CYS A 176 -21.37 -42.57 -20.23
C CYS A 176 -21.39 -41.15 -19.62
N CYS A 177 -21.04 -40.15 -20.43
CA CYS A 177 -20.73 -38.78 -19.96
C CYS A 177 -21.61 -37.72 -20.63
N HIS A 178 -22.74 -37.40 -19.98
CA HIS A 178 -23.76 -36.52 -20.56
C HIS A 178 -23.38 -35.04 -20.54
N THR A 179 -22.72 -34.58 -19.48
CA THR A 179 -22.28 -33.19 -19.33
C THR A 179 -20.76 -33.08 -19.40
N CYS A 180 -20.24 -31.87 -19.63
CA CYS A 180 -18.80 -31.64 -19.54
C CYS A 180 -18.28 -32.02 -18.16
N ASP A 181 -19.00 -31.66 -17.09
CA ASP A 181 -18.61 -31.98 -15.71
C ASP A 181 -18.52 -33.50 -15.48
N ASP A 182 -19.40 -34.29 -16.11
CA ASP A 182 -19.36 -35.75 -16.05
C ASP A 182 -18.11 -36.32 -16.73
N LEU A 183 -17.75 -35.77 -17.89
CA LEU A 183 -16.54 -36.15 -18.61
C LEU A 183 -15.27 -35.79 -17.83
N LEU A 184 -15.19 -34.57 -17.30
CA LEU A 184 -14.04 -34.10 -16.53
C LEU A 184 -13.85 -34.91 -15.25
N ARG A 185 -14.95 -35.30 -14.57
CA ARG A 185 -14.91 -36.17 -13.40
C ARG A 185 -14.36 -37.55 -13.74
N ALA A 186 -14.84 -38.16 -14.83
CA ALA A 186 -14.36 -39.47 -15.28
C ALA A 186 -12.85 -39.45 -15.63
N TYR A 187 -12.37 -38.37 -16.27
CA TYR A 187 -10.94 -38.17 -16.54
C TYR A 187 -10.14 -37.97 -15.24
N GLY A 188 -10.69 -37.20 -14.30
CA GLY A 188 -10.09 -36.95 -12.99
C GLY A 188 -9.92 -38.21 -12.15
N GLU A 189 -10.94 -39.09 -12.11
CA GLU A 189 -10.86 -40.39 -11.43
C GLU A 189 -9.76 -41.30 -11.99
N ARG A 190 -9.47 -41.18 -13.29
CA ARG A 190 -8.39 -41.90 -13.96
C ARG A 190 -7.04 -41.20 -13.90
N GLY A 191 -7.00 -39.97 -13.38
CA GLY A 191 -5.80 -39.12 -13.36
C GLY A 191 -5.32 -38.71 -14.75
N TRP A 192 -6.20 -38.68 -15.75
CA TRP A 192 -5.89 -38.26 -17.11
C TRP A 192 -5.99 -36.74 -17.27
N ALA A 193 -5.18 -36.17 -18.16
CA ALA A 193 -5.23 -34.75 -18.46
C ALA A 193 -6.49 -34.38 -19.24
N SER A 194 -7.18 -33.35 -18.77
CA SER A 194 -8.48 -32.94 -19.32
C SER A 194 -8.40 -31.85 -20.39
N ASP A 195 -7.22 -31.28 -20.63
CA ASP A 195 -7.02 -30.13 -21.52
C ASP A 195 -7.34 -30.44 -22.98
N SER A 196 -6.86 -31.58 -23.50
CA SER A 196 -7.16 -32.01 -24.87
C SER A 196 -8.65 -32.30 -25.03
N ILE A 197 -9.24 -33.03 -24.06
CA ILE A 197 -10.63 -33.47 -24.19
C ILE A 197 -11.63 -32.34 -23.99
N LYS A 198 -11.28 -31.31 -23.20
CA LYS A 198 -12.06 -30.07 -23.11
C LYS A 198 -12.33 -29.50 -24.49
N ASN A 199 -11.33 -29.49 -25.37
CA ASN A 199 -11.40 -28.88 -26.71
C ASN A 199 -11.95 -29.83 -27.78
N GLU A 200 -11.77 -31.13 -27.62
CA GLU A 200 -12.21 -32.14 -28.60
C GLU A 200 -13.64 -32.64 -28.35
N ALA A 201 -14.09 -32.70 -27.09
CA ALA A 201 -15.36 -33.30 -26.74
C ALA A 201 -16.56 -32.36 -27.00
N PRO A 202 -17.57 -32.78 -27.78
CA PRO A 202 -18.74 -31.96 -28.10
C PRO A 202 -19.56 -31.59 -26.86
N GLN A 203 -19.52 -32.41 -25.79
CA GLN A 203 -20.17 -32.11 -24.51
C GLN A 203 -19.48 -30.98 -23.71
N CYS A 204 -18.25 -30.61 -24.06
CA CYS A 204 -17.46 -29.56 -23.41
C CYS A 204 -17.28 -28.30 -24.25
N VAL A 205 -17.49 -28.37 -25.57
CA VAL A 205 -17.39 -27.21 -26.48
C VAL A 205 -18.63 -26.33 -26.34
N ASP A 206 -18.53 -25.29 -25.51
CA ASP A 206 -19.59 -24.28 -25.37
C ASP A 206 -19.66 -23.41 -26.63
N SER A 207 -20.74 -23.55 -27.41
CA SER A 207 -20.95 -22.85 -28.69
C SER A 207 -21.39 -21.38 -28.53
N ARG A 208 -21.35 -20.83 -27.31
CA ARG A 208 -21.78 -19.45 -27.02
C ARG A 208 -20.68 -18.43 -27.37
N PRO A 209 -20.96 -17.38 -28.16
CA PRO A 209 -20.00 -16.33 -28.44
C PRO A 209 -19.61 -15.59 -27.15
N GLY A 210 -18.30 -15.50 -26.88
CA GLY A 210 -17.77 -14.94 -25.65
C GLY A 210 -17.36 -15.96 -24.60
N SER A 211 -17.40 -17.26 -24.92
CA SER A 211 -16.83 -18.34 -24.10
C SER A 211 -15.38 -18.02 -23.70
N LEU A 212 -14.93 -18.56 -22.55
CA LEU A 212 -13.54 -18.48 -22.08
C LEU A 212 -12.52 -19.01 -23.12
N ARG A 213 -13.01 -19.69 -24.17
CA ARG A 213 -12.23 -20.30 -25.26
C ARG A 213 -12.17 -19.50 -26.56
N ASP A 214 -12.97 -18.44 -26.73
CA ASP A 214 -12.88 -17.51 -27.87
C ASP A 214 -11.69 -16.57 -27.69
N VAL A 215 -10.49 -17.13 -27.52
CA VAL A 215 -9.30 -16.41 -27.08
C VAL A 215 -8.60 -15.80 -28.29
N LYS A 216 -8.58 -14.46 -28.37
CA LYS A 216 -7.74 -13.77 -29.35
C LYS A 216 -6.34 -13.54 -28.79
N LYS A 217 -5.33 -13.71 -29.64
CA LYS A 217 -3.92 -13.42 -29.29
C LYS A 217 -3.79 -11.97 -28.81
N GLY A 218 -3.29 -11.78 -27.59
CA GLY A 218 -3.15 -10.47 -26.92
C GLY A 218 -4.30 -10.07 -26.01
N GLU A 219 -5.25 -10.97 -25.74
CA GLU A 219 -6.18 -10.80 -24.62
C GLU A 219 -5.49 -11.02 -23.27
N GLY A 220 -6.00 -10.36 -22.23
CA GLY A 220 -5.57 -10.54 -20.86
C GLY A 220 -6.71 -11.05 -19.96
N CYS A 221 -6.37 -11.35 -18.71
CA CYS A 221 -7.34 -11.76 -17.71
C CYS A 221 -7.17 -10.98 -16.40
N ARG A 222 -8.27 -10.56 -15.79
CA ARG A 222 -8.31 -10.03 -14.44
C ARG A 222 -9.00 -11.03 -13.52
N LEU A 223 -8.27 -11.48 -12.50
CA LEU A 223 -8.81 -12.24 -11.39
C LEU A 223 -9.19 -11.28 -10.28
N ALA A 224 -10.45 -11.31 -9.85
CA ALA A 224 -10.92 -10.51 -8.72
C ALA A 224 -11.87 -11.33 -7.85
N GLY A 225 -11.63 -11.34 -6.54
CA GLY A 225 -12.47 -12.08 -5.61
C GLY A 225 -11.84 -12.26 -4.25
N TRP A 226 -12.32 -13.27 -3.54
CA TRP A 226 -11.77 -13.66 -2.26
C TRP A 226 -11.79 -15.18 -2.08
N LEU A 227 -10.90 -15.67 -1.24
CA LEU A 227 -10.79 -17.07 -0.85
C LEU A 227 -10.67 -17.16 0.67
N GLU A 228 -11.18 -18.25 1.22
CA GLU A 228 -11.19 -18.52 2.65
C GLU A 228 -10.29 -19.71 2.91
N VAL A 229 -9.23 -19.48 3.69
CA VAL A 229 -8.18 -20.46 3.97
C VAL A 229 -7.99 -20.59 5.47
N ASN A 230 -7.41 -21.69 5.90
CA ASN A 230 -6.99 -21.85 7.28
C ASN A 230 -5.94 -20.78 7.64
N LYS A 231 -6.01 -20.25 8.87
CA LYS A 231 -5.03 -19.30 9.40
C LYS A 231 -3.74 -20.01 9.81
N VAL A 232 -3.07 -20.57 8.81
CA VAL A 232 -1.77 -21.26 8.90
C VAL A 232 -0.90 -20.78 7.73
N ALA A 233 0.39 -21.11 7.75
CA ALA A 233 1.25 -20.84 6.61
C ALA A 233 0.74 -21.57 5.36
N GLY A 234 0.92 -20.95 4.19
CA GLY A 234 0.43 -21.50 2.94
C GLY A 234 0.93 -20.72 1.72
N ASN A 235 0.43 -21.10 0.56
CA ASN A 235 0.65 -20.39 -0.68
C ASN A 235 -0.66 -20.26 -1.45
N VAL A 236 -0.83 -19.12 -2.11
CA VAL A 236 -1.81 -18.93 -3.18
C VAL A 236 -1.02 -18.65 -4.45
N HIS A 237 -1.30 -19.33 -5.54
CA HIS A 237 -0.53 -19.16 -6.76
C HIS A 237 -1.37 -19.26 -8.03
N VAL A 238 -0.86 -18.63 -9.07
CA VAL A 238 -1.32 -18.78 -10.44
C VAL A 238 -0.16 -19.34 -11.23
N ALA A 239 -0.33 -20.55 -11.75
CA ALA A 239 0.72 -21.25 -12.48
C ALA A 239 0.18 -21.84 -13.78
N MET A 240 1.10 -22.34 -14.61
CA MET A 240 0.77 -22.95 -15.88
C MET A 240 0.16 -24.35 -15.68
N GLY A 241 -0.95 -24.60 -16.38
CA GLY A 241 -1.61 -25.90 -16.37
C GLY A 241 -2.75 -25.97 -15.36
N GLU A 242 -3.59 -26.99 -15.51
CA GLU A 242 -4.64 -27.28 -14.55
C GLU A 242 -4.08 -28.11 -13.39
N SER A 243 -4.58 -27.79 -12.21
CA SER A 243 -4.23 -28.45 -10.97
C SER A 243 -5.02 -29.74 -10.79
N ALA A 244 -4.32 -30.85 -10.57
CA ALA A 244 -4.90 -32.16 -10.33
C ALA A 244 -4.27 -32.84 -9.11
N VAL A 245 -5.04 -33.68 -8.44
CA VAL A 245 -4.53 -34.54 -7.36
C VAL A 245 -4.26 -35.92 -7.95
N GLN A 246 -2.99 -36.33 -8.00
CA GLN A 246 -2.59 -37.66 -8.46
C GLN A 246 -1.82 -38.36 -7.34
N ASN A 247 -2.27 -39.55 -6.93
CA ASN A 247 -1.66 -40.33 -5.84
C ASN A 247 -1.50 -39.55 -4.52
N GLY A 248 -2.48 -38.73 -4.17
CA GLY A 248 -2.45 -37.88 -2.96
C GLY A 248 -1.45 -36.71 -3.05
N ARG A 249 -0.86 -36.45 -4.22
CA ARG A 249 0.02 -35.30 -4.47
C ARG A 249 -0.65 -34.30 -5.37
N PHE A 250 -0.54 -33.04 -5.00
CA PHE A 250 -0.96 -31.91 -5.82
C PHE A 250 0.06 -31.68 -6.94
N ILE A 251 -0.39 -31.76 -8.19
CA ILE A 251 0.45 -31.55 -9.37
C ILE A 251 -0.24 -30.62 -10.36
N HIS A 252 0.57 -29.82 -11.04
CA HIS A 252 0.14 -29.10 -12.22
C HIS A 252 0.40 -29.97 -13.45
N GLN A 253 -0.63 -30.21 -14.25
CA GLN A 253 -0.49 -30.89 -15.52
C GLN A 253 -0.22 -29.84 -16.60
N PHE A 254 0.98 -29.86 -17.17
CA PHE A 254 1.39 -28.92 -18.21
C PHE A 254 2.34 -29.57 -19.20
N ASP A 255 2.37 -29.03 -20.42
CA ASP A 255 3.37 -29.37 -21.42
C ASP A 255 4.58 -28.42 -21.27
N PRO A 256 5.78 -28.94 -20.92
CA PRO A 256 6.99 -28.11 -20.80
C PRO A 256 7.37 -27.37 -22.09
N SER A 257 7.01 -27.88 -23.26
CA SER A 257 7.31 -27.24 -24.55
C SER A 257 6.60 -25.90 -24.73
N HIS A 258 5.43 -25.75 -24.09
CA HIS A 258 4.63 -24.52 -24.12
C HIS A 258 5.01 -23.53 -23.01
N ALA A 259 5.92 -23.89 -22.10
CA ALA A 259 6.31 -23.04 -20.99
C ALA A 259 6.81 -21.66 -21.42
N HIS A 260 7.50 -21.57 -22.57
CA HIS A 260 7.98 -20.30 -23.14
C HIS A 260 6.87 -19.31 -23.51
N ALA A 261 5.67 -19.80 -23.85
CA ALA A 261 4.54 -18.95 -24.20
C ALA A 261 3.81 -18.39 -22.97
N PHE A 262 4.02 -18.96 -21.79
CA PHE A 262 3.32 -18.59 -20.57
C PHE A 262 3.89 -17.31 -19.97
N ASN A 263 3.39 -16.13 -20.36
CA ASN A 263 3.91 -14.85 -19.90
C ASN A 263 3.35 -14.44 -18.53
N VAL A 264 4.15 -14.60 -17.48
CA VAL A 264 3.79 -14.31 -16.07
C VAL A 264 3.79 -12.82 -15.70
N SER A 265 3.76 -11.91 -16.67
CA SER A 265 3.58 -10.47 -16.42
C SER A 265 2.25 -10.24 -15.70
N HIS A 266 2.25 -9.40 -14.67
CA HIS A 266 1.07 -9.17 -13.85
C HIS A 266 1.08 -7.80 -13.15
N VAL A 267 -0.13 -7.36 -12.79
CA VAL A 267 -0.40 -6.14 -12.02
C VAL A 267 -1.25 -6.52 -10.81
N ILE A 268 -0.72 -6.28 -9.62
CA ILE A 268 -1.43 -6.50 -8.36
C ILE A 268 -2.21 -5.22 -8.04
N HIS A 269 -3.53 -5.26 -8.17
CA HIS A 269 -4.40 -4.15 -7.80
C HIS A 269 -4.76 -4.20 -6.32
N GLU A 270 -5.04 -5.39 -5.80
CA GLU A 270 -5.42 -5.62 -4.41
C GLU A 270 -4.86 -6.97 -3.96
N LEU A 271 -4.20 -6.98 -2.81
CA LEU A 271 -3.89 -8.20 -2.07
C LEU A 271 -4.03 -7.88 -0.58
N ARG A 272 -5.10 -8.41 0.03
CA ARG A 272 -5.45 -8.14 1.42
C ARG A 272 -5.73 -9.45 2.15
N PHE A 273 -5.30 -9.48 3.41
CA PHE A 273 -5.55 -10.55 4.36
C PHE A 273 -6.50 -10.00 5.45
N GLY A 274 -7.69 -10.58 5.59
CA GLY A 274 -8.72 -10.12 6.54
C GLY A 274 -9.32 -8.75 6.22
N ASP A 275 -9.79 -8.08 7.27
CA ASP A 275 -10.40 -6.75 7.18
C ASP A 275 -9.35 -5.62 7.21
N ARG A 276 -9.74 -4.43 6.73
CA ARG A 276 -8.89 -3.24 6.64
C ARG A 276 -9.51 -2.08 7.42
N TYR A 277 -8.67 -1.29 8.08
CA TYR A 277 -9.04 -0.01 8.68
C TYR A 277 -8.42 1.16 7.89
N GLU A 278 -8.95 2.37 8.09
CA GLU A 278 -8.48 3.58 7.39
C GLU A 278 -7.01 3.89 7.69
N GLY A 279 -6.22 4.17 6.66
CA GLY A 279 -4.79 4.46 6.81
C GLY A 279 -3.88 3.24 6.94
N MET A 280 -4.42 2.02 6.97
CA MET A 280 -3.61 0.79 6.92
C MET A 280 -2.81 0.73 5.61
N ALA A 281 -1.50 0.48 5.72
CA ALA A 281 -0.60 0.31 4.59
C ALA A 281 -0.97 -0.95 3.76
N ALA A 282 -0.82 -0.84 2.44
CA ALA A 282 -1.05 -1.95 1.52
C ALA A 282 0.16 -2.13 0.58
N PRO A 283 1.23 -2.80 1.03
CA PRO A 283 2.54 -2.75 0.38
C PRO A 283 2.62 -3.30 -1.05
N LEU A 284 1.72 -4.23 -1.43
CA LEU A 284 1.68 -4.81 -2.78
C LEU A 284 0.60 -4.18 -3.69
N GLU A 285 -0.25 -3.29 -3.18
CA GLU A 285 -1.27 -2.62 -3.99
C GLU A 285 -0.60 -1.70 -5.03
N GLY A 286 -0.91 -1.92 -6.30
CA GLY A 286 -0.33 -1.18 -7.43
C GLY A 286 1.00 -1.74 -7.95
N ALA A 287 1.52 -2.82 -7.37
CA ALA A 287 2.76 -3.43 -7.85
C ALA A 287 2.60 -4.00 -9.27
N ARG A 288 3.59 -3.72 -10.14
CA ARG A 288 3.62 -4.17 -11.54
C ARG A 288 4.91 -4.93 -11.81
N ARG A 289 4.78 -6.10 -12.43
CA ARG A 289 5.91 -6.91 -12.88
C ARG A 289 5.68 -7.35 -14.31
N TYR A 290 6.67 -7.09 -15.15
CA TYR A 290 6.65 -7.45 -16.56
C TYR A 290 7.88 -8.29 -16.85
N VAL A 291 7.65 -9.36 -17.61
CA VAL A 291 8.71 -10.16 -18.20
C VAL A 291 9.19 -9.46 -19.47
N THR A 292 10.51 -9.36 -19.66
CA THR A 292 11.09 -8.89 -20.93
C THR A 292 11.39 -10.07 -21.85
N PRO A 293 11.48 -9.83 -23.17
CA PRO A 293 11.88 -10.87 -24.12
C PRO A 293 13.23 -11.51 -23.79
N GLU A 294 14.14 -10.74 -23.21
CA GLU A 294 15.50 -11.17 -22.82
C GLU A 294 15.50 -12.09 -21.60
N THR A 295 14.68 -11.80 -20.58
CA THR A 295 14.61 -12.62 -19.36
C THR A 295 13.81 -13.90 -19.55
N GLY A 296 12.90 -13.92 -20.53
CA GLY A 296 11.96 -15.02 -20.74
C GLY A 296 10.98 -15.18 -19.57
N THR A 297 10.04 -16.11 -19.69
CA THR A 297 9.12 -16.43 -18.59
C THR A 297 9.86 -16.99 -17.37
N GLY A 298 9.17 -17.11 -16.23
CA GLY A 298 9.76 -17.66 -15.03
C GLY A 298 8.78 -17.72 -13.87
N LEU A 299 9.35 -17.76 -12.69
CA LEU A 299 8.66 -17.90 -11.42
C LEU A 299 8.81 -16.61 -10.61
N PHE A 300 7.71 -15.88 -10.41
CA PHE A 300 7.62 -14.77 -9.47
C PHE A 300 7.13 -15.28 -8.12
N GLN A 301 7.93 -15.07 -7.07
CA GLN A 301 7.57 -15.46 -5.70
C GLN A 301 7.53 -14.21 -4.81
N TYR A 302 6.41 -14.03 -4.11
CA TYR A 302 6.24 -13.04 -3.07
C TYR A 302 6.19 -13.77 -1.73
N PHE A 303 7.19 -13.52 -0.88
CA PHE A 303 7.24 -14.06 0.47
C PHE A 303 6.64 -13.03 1.43
N ILE A 304 5.44 -13.30 1.90
CA ILE A 304 4.60 -12.41 2.69
C ILE A 304 4.65 -12.86 4.15
N LYS A 305 4.98 -11.94 5.05
CA LYS A 305 4.90 -12.15 6.50
C LYS A 305 3.70 -11.41 7.05
N LEU A 306 2.73 -12.17 7.54
CA LEU A 306 1.46 -11.71 8.10
C LEU A 306 1.61 -11.45 9.60
N VAL A 307 1.15 -10.28 10.04
CA VAL A 307 1.12 -9.88 11.44
C VAL A 307 -0.34 -9.64 11.85
N PRO A 308 -0.94 -10.57 12.61
CA PRO A 308 -2.26 -10.37 13.19
C PRO A 308 -2.31 -9.06 13.97
N THR A 309 -3.37 -8.27 13.78
CA THR A 309 -3.48 -6.93 14.34
C THR A 309 -4.87 -6.68 14.86
N ILE A 310 -5.01 -6.28 16.13
CA ILE A 310 -6.28 -5.81 16.69
C ILE A 310 -6.29 -4.29 16.64
N TYR A 311 -7.19 -3.72 15.86
CA TYR A 311 -7.36 -2.28 15.75
C TYR A 311 -8.49 -1.78 16.67
N LYS A 312 -8.19 -0.80 17.52
CA LYS A 312 -9.16 -0.11 18.38
C LYS A 312 -9.14 1.39 18.07
N LYS A 313 -10.25 1.88 17.49
CA LYS A 313 -10.42 3.31 17.16
C LYS A 313 -10.35 4.21 18.40
N HIS A 314 -10.85 3.74 19.54
CA HIS A 314 -10.67 4.36 20.86
C HIS A 314 -10.61 3.23 21.90
N PRO A 315 -10.12 3.47 23.13
CA PRO A 315 -9.95 2.42 24.15
C PRO A 315 -11.22 1.62 24.49
N SER A 316 -12.40 2.22 24.34
CA SER A 316 -13.71 1.58 24.57
C SER A 316 -14.40 1.06 23.31
N ALA A 317 -13.79 1.24 22.13
CA ALA A 317 -14.37 0.79 20.87
C ALA A 317 -14.29 -0.74 20.73
N THR A 318 -15.21 -1.31 19.94
CA THR A 318 -15.16 -2.73 19.60
C THR A 318 -13.87 -3.03 18.83
N PRO A 319 -13.10 -4.06 19.21
CA PRO A 319 -11.86 -4.41 18.53
C PRO A 319 -12.15 -4.98 17.15
N LEU A 320 -11.45 -4.46 16.13
CA LEU A 320 -11.48 -5.00 14.76
C LEU A 320 -10.26 -5.90 14.55
N SER A 321 -10.49 -7.17 14.21
CA SER A 321 -9.41 -8.09 13.84
C SER A 321 -8.97 -7.82 12.40
N THR A 322 -7.70 -7.51 12.21
CA THR A 322 -7.10 -7.17 10.92
C THR A 322 -5.75 -7.86 10.76
N VAL A 323 -5.17 -7.84 9.56
CA VAL A 323 -3.84 -8.40 9.32
C VAL A 323 -3.00 -7.39 8.56
N ARG A 324 -1.92 -6.93 9.20
CA ARG A 324 -0.86 -6.18 8.51
C ARG A 324 0.11 -7.18 7.87
N TYR A 325 0.81 -6.78 6.83
CA TYR A 325 1.83 -7.62 6.25
C TYR A 325 3.03 -6.85 5.73
N SER A 326 4.16 -7.54 5.65
CA SER A 326 5.34 -7.13 4.91
C SER A 326 5.67 -8.18 3.87
N TYR A 327 6.46 -7.83 2.85
CA TYR A 327 6.82 -8.78 1.82
C TYR A 327 8.26 -8.62 1.34
N THR A 328 8.81 -9.71 0.82
CA THR A 328 9.97 -9.72 -0.06
C THR A 328 9.60 -10.42 -1.36
N GLN A 329 10.35 -10.20 -2.42
CA GLN A 329 10.06 -10.76 -3.74
C GLN A 329 11.30 -11.39 -4.35
N ARG A 330 11.11 -12.44 -5.15
CA ARG A 330 12.15 -13.10 -5.92
C ARG A 330 11.60 -13.49 -7.29
N PHE A 331 12.34 -13.17 -8.34
CA PHE A 331 12.09 -13.67 -9.68
C PHE A 331 13.14 -14.74 -10.01
N ARG A 332 12.71 -15.88 -10.55
CA ARG A 332 13.59 -16.91 -11.10
C ARG A 332 13.25 -17.13 -12.57
N PRO A 333 14.09 -16.71 -13.52
CA PRO A 333 13.83 -16.93 -14.94
C PRO A 333 13.89 -18.43 -15.26
N LEU A 334 13.04 -18.87 -16.18
CA LEU A 334 13.06 -20.22 -16.71
C LEU A 334 14.18 -20.30 -17.77
N LYS A 335 15.37 -20.72 -17.36
CA LYS A 335 16.47 -21.02 -18.28
C LYS A 335 16.20 -22.37 -18.95
N ILE A 336 15.43 -22.38 -20.03
CA ILE A 336 15.35 -23.57 -20.87
C ILE A 336 16.62 -23.57 -21.72
N ARG A 337 17.46 -24.57 -21.48
CA ARG A 337 18.67 -24.84 -22.26
C ARG A 337 18.27 -24.87 -23.74
N ALA A 338 18.88 -24.03 -24.58
CA ALA A 338 18.72 -24.19 -26.02
C ALA A 338 19.25 -25.59 -26.40
N PRO A 339 18.61 -26.32 -27.33
CA PRO A 339 19.09 -27.64 -27.76
C PRO A 339 20.52 -27.65 -28.32
N SER A 340 21.09 -26.47 -28.60
CA SER A 340 22.39 -26.25 -29.22
C SER A 340 23.55 -26.02 -28.25
N ASP A 341 23.31 -25.90 -26.94
CA ASP A 341 24.39 -25.64 -25.99
C ASP A 341 25.01 -26.95 -25.49
N GLU A 342 26.27 -27.20 -25.89
CA GLU A 342 27.11 -28.31 -25.42
C GLU A 342 27.11 -28.43 -23.87
N PRO A 343 27.27 -29.64 -23.29
CA PRO A 343 27.39 -29.84 -21.85
C PRO A 343 28.65 -29.18 -21.32
N VAL A 344 28.48 -28.09 -20.56
CA VAL A 344 29.54 -27.57 -19.70
C VAL A 344 29.44 -28.33 -18.38
N GLU A 345 30.39 -29.21 -18.11
CA GLU A 345 30.57 -29.83 -16.79
C GLU A 345 31.00 -28.75 -15.79
N ASP A 346 30.07 -28.32 -14.94
CA ASP A 346 30.38 -27.41 -13.82
C ASP A 346 30.78 -28.27 -12.61
N HIS A 347 32.08 -28.36 -12.32
CA HIS A 347 32.67 -29.26 -11.31
C HIS A 347 32.49 -28.82 -9.85
N HIS A 348 31.56 -27.93 -9.54
CA HIS A 348 31.35 -27.46 -8.17
C HIS A 348 29.90 -27.69 -7.71
N HIS A 349 29.80 -28.54 -6.69
CA HIS A 349 28.63 -28.99 -5.91
C HIS A 349 28.02 -30.34 -6.34
N HIS A 350 28.34 -31.37 -5.53
CA HIS A 350 27.68 -32.66 -5.47
C HIS A 350 26.19 -32.52 -5.11
N ALA A 351 25.36 -32.11 -6.06
CA ALA A 351 23.93 -32.40 -6.07
C ALA A 351 23.67 -33.21 -7.34
N LYS A 352 23.56 -34.53 -7.16
CA LYS A 352 23.16 -35.52 -8.18
C LYS A 352 22.11 -34.90 -9.10
N ALA A 353 22.47 -34.75 -10.39
CA ALA A 353 21.62 -34.28 -11.47
C ALA A 353 20.39 -35.20 -11.60
N THR A 354 19.42 -34.94 -10.72
CA THR A 354 18.04 -35.32 -10.92
C THR A 354 17.54 -34.35 -12.00
N SER A 355 16.86 -34.88 -13.02
CA SER A 355 16.17 -34.19 -14.12
C SER A 355 15.91 -32.70 -13.84
N PRO A 356 16.09 -31.77 -14.81
CA PRO A 356 15.86 -30.35 -14.58
C PRO A 356 14.51 -30.22 -13.90
N THR A 357 14.51 -29.88 -12.61
CA THR A 357 13.28 -29.86 -11.82
C THR A 357 12.43 -28.85 -12.54
N ALA A 358 11.39 -29.32 -13.25
CA ALA A 358 10.62 -28.48 -14.16
C ALA A 358 10.05 -27.34 -13.32
N MET A 359 10.71 -26.19 -13.38
CA MET A 359 10.41 -25.08 -12.51
C MET A 359 9.15 -24.48 -13.08
N LEU A 360 8.03 -24.72 -12.40
CA LEU A 360 6.72 -24.32 -12.88
C LEU A 360 6.66 -22.78 -12.97
N PRO A 361 6.52 -22.20 -14.19
CA PRO A 361 6.38 -20.76 -14.31
C PRO A 361 5.04 -20.32 -13.73
N GLY A 362 5.05 -19.20 -13.02
CA GLY A 362 3.86 -18.70 -12.35
C GLY A 362 4.14 -17.55 -11.39
N VAL A 363 3.08 -17.12 -10.71
CA VAL A 363 3.09 -16.09 -9.69
C VAL A 363 2.61 -16.70 -8.39
N PHE A 364 3.47 -16.72 -7.38
CA PHE A 364 3.25 -17.38 -6.09
C PHE A 364 3.27 -16.38 -4.96
N PHE A 365 2.20 -16.34 -4.17
CA PHE A 365 2.07 -15.59 -2.93
C PHE A 365 2.22 -16.57 -1.77
N VAL A 366 3.45 -16.72 -1.29
CA VAL A 366 3.78 -17.60 -0.16
C VAL A 366 3.66 -16.77 1.11
N TYR A 367 2.75 -17.13 2.01
CA TYR A 367 2.47 -16.37 3.21
C TYR A 367 2.69 -17.20 4.48
N ASP A 368 3.11 -16.53 5.54
CA ASP A 368 3.40 -17.13 6.84
C ASP A 368 3.10 -16.13 7.96
N PHE A 369 2.69 -16.62 9.12
CA PHE A 369 2.25 -15.81 10.26
C PHE A 369 3.37 -15.53 11.24
N SER A 370 3.42 -14.31 11.78
CA SER A 370 4.25 -14.00 12.94
C SER A 370 3.64 -14.61 14.21
N ALA A 371 4.51 -15.09 15.11
CA ALA A 371 4.09 -15.64 16.40
C ALA A 371 3.55 -14.57 17.38
N PHE A 372 3.70 -13.29 17.05
CA PHE A 372 3.16 -12.16 17.81
C PHE A 372 2.04 -11.46 17.05
N MET A 373 1.17 -10.79 17.81
CA MET A 373 0.06 -9.96 17.38
C MET A 373 0.31 -8.52 17.83
N VAL A 374 -0.21 -7.54 17.10
CA VAL A 374 -0.09 -6.12 17.45
C VAL A 374 -1.47 -5.56 17.79
N GLU A 375 -1.62 -4.98 18.97
CA GLU A 375 -2.77 -4.17 19.34
C GLU A 375 -2.48 -2.70 19.03
N VAL A 376 -3.30 -2.12 18.16
CA VAL A 376 -3.16 -0.73 17.70
C VAL A 376 -4.26 0.09 18.35
N THR A 377 -3.88 0.99 19.25
CA THR A 377 -4.81 1.91 19.89
C THR A 377 -4.61 3.32 19.38
N VAL A 378 -5.70 3.92 18.91
CA VAL A 378 -5.71 5.30 18.46
C VAL A 378 -5.97 6.23 19.64
N HIS A 379 -5.02 7.14 19.89
CA HIS A 379 -5.11 8.15 20.93
C HIS A 379 -5.22 9.55 20.32
N HIS A 380 -6.16 10.32 20.83
CA HIS A 380 -6.26 11.76 20.57
C HIS A 380 -5.85 12.52 21.82
N LYS A 381 -5.14 13.63 21.63
CA LYS A 381 -4.82 14.54 22.72
C LYS A 381 -6.10 15.26 23.16
N THR A 382 -6.29 15.40 24.47
CA THR A 382 -7.42 16.14 25.02
C THR A 382 -7.23 17.64 24.82
N VAL A 383 -8.33 18.40 24.79
CA VAL A 383 -8.27 19.87 24.71
C VAL A 383 -7.51 20.47 25.91
N SER A 384 -7.58 19.84 27.08
CA SER A 384 -6.81 20.25 28.26
C SER A 384 -5.30 20.19 28.01
N HIS A 385 -4.82 19.18 27.28
CA HIS A 385 -3.41 19.10 26.92
C HIS A 385 -2.99 20.25 25.99
N LEU A 386 -3.85 20.65 25.05
CA LEU A 386 -3.59 21.82 24.20
C LEU A 386 -3.52 23.10 25.05
N LEU A 387 -4.47 23.33 25.95
CA LEU A 387 -4.47 24.53 26.81
C LEU A 387 -3.20 24.65 27.65
N VAL A 388 -2.77 23.56 28.28
CA VAL A 388 -1.51 23.53 29.05
C VAL A 388 -0.31 23.86 28.17
N ARG A 389 -0.26 23.33 26.94
CA ARG A 389 0.82 23.63 25.97
C ARG A 389 0.81 25.09 25.53
N VAL A 390 -0.36 25.69 25.28
CA VAL A 390 -0.49 27.11 24.93
C VAL A 390 0.00 27.99 26.08
N CYS A 391 -0.41 27.72 27.32
CA CYS A 391 0.08 28.44 28.50
C CYS A 391 1.61 28.32 28.64
N ALA A 392 2.16 27.13 28.39
CA ALA A 392 3.61 26.90 28.42
C ALA A 392 4.36 27.68 27.33
N ILE A 393 3.80 27.81 26.12
CA ILE A 393 4.38 28.63 25.05
C ILE A 393 4.39 30.12 25.46
N VAL A 394 3.26 30.64 25.92
CA VAL A 394 3.15 32.05 26.32
C VAL A 394 4.09 32.37 27.48
N GLY A 395 4.09 31.53 28.51
CA GLY A 395 4.98 31.68 29.67
C GLY A 395 6.46 31.53 29.30
N GLY A 396 6.82 30.48 28.57
CA GLY A 396 8.20 30.17 28.19
C GLY A 396 8.83 31.18 27.26
N VAL A 397 8.09 31.68 26.26
CA VAL A 397 8.61 32.75 25.38
C VAL A 397 8.76 34.05 26.17
N SER A 398 7.83 34.36 27.09
CA SER A 398 7.91 35.60 27.87
C SER A 398 9.09 35.62 28.85
N THR A 399 9.36 34.51 29.53
CA THR A 399 10.51 34.39 30.44
C THR A 399 11.84 34.39 29.70
N THR A 400 11.94 33.68 28.56
CA THR A 400 13.18 33.64 27.77
C THR A 400 13.53 34.99 27.15
N VAL A 401 12.55 35.74 26.62
CA VAL A 401 12.77 37.10 26.13
C VAL A 401 13.18 38.04 27.26
N GLY A 402 12.53 37.95 28.42
CA GLY A 402 12.90 38.74 29.60
C GLY A 402 14.32 38.45 30.09
N PHE A 403 14.73 37.17 30.10
CA PHE A 403 16.08 36.76 30.45
C PHE A 403 17.11 37.25 29.43
N LEU A 404 16.82 37.13 28.14
CA LEU A 404 17.70 37.59 27.07
C LEU A 404 17.91 39.11 27.13
N ASP A 405 16.83 39.86 27.36
CA ASP A 405 16.90 41.31 27.51
C ASP A 405 17.69 41.73 28.77
N TRP A 406 17.52 41.01 29.89
CA TRP A 406 18.35 41.20 31.08
C TRP A 406 19.84 40.93 30.80
N LEU A 407 20.15 39.82 30.13
CA LEU A 407 21.52 39.43 29.80
C LEU A 407 22.20 40.46 28.87
N VAL A 408 21.49 40.93 27.84
CA VAL A 408 21.99 41.95 26.92
C VAL A 408 22.28 43.26 27.65
N ARG A 409 21.39 43.67 28.55
CA ARG A 409 21.61 44.88 29.38
C ARG A 409 22.79 44.72 30.32
N HIS A 410 22.94 43.56 30.96
CA HIS A 410 24.05 43.27 31.85
C HIS A 410 25.40 43.27 31.13
N LEU A 411 25.49 42.64 29.95
CA LEU A 411 26.70 42.64 29.11
C LEU A 411 27.06 44.02 28.53
N LYS A 412 26.07 44.87 28.27
CA LYS A 412 26.32 46.27 27.89
C LYS A 412 26.89 47.07 29.05
N GLN A 413 26.44 46.82 30.29
CA GLN A 413 26.97 47.51 31.48
C GLN A 413 28.39 47.06 31.84
N SER A 414 28.73 45.78 31.66
CA SER A 414 30.09 45.27 31.96
C SER A 414 31.17 45.73 30.98
N LYS A 415 30.81 46.22 29.80
CA LYS A 415 31.74 46.81 28.81
C LYS A 415 32.02 48.31 29.02
N VAL A 416 31.35 48.95 29.98
CA VAL A 416 31.47 50.39 30.26
C VAL A 416 32.39 50.66 31.48
N ILE A 417 33.00 49.61 32.03
CA ILE A 417 34.12 49.66 32.99
C ILE A 417 35.36 49.18 32.24
#